data_AF-A0A5R9F6F8-F1
#
_entry.id   AF-A0A5R9F6F8-F1
#
_cell.length_a   1.000
_cell.length_b   1.000
_cell.length_c   1.000
_cell.angle_alpha   90.00
_cell.angle_beta   90.00
_cell.angle_gamma   90.00
#
_symmetry.space_group_name_H-M   'P 1'
#
loop_
_entity.id
_entity.type
_entity.pdbx_description
1 polymer ?
#
loop_
_entity_poly.entity_id
_entity_poly.type
_entity_poly.pdbx_seq_one_letter_code
_entity_poly.pdbx_strand_id
1 'polypeptide(L)' 'MDCKAAKEFLSQNDFSYRDYDVVKNPEKEQEMVKRLGNRIVPGIVIRKRTLLGIRSKEYKFTGFENNRNDIVSLLDK' A
#
# COMPACT_ATOMS: atom_id res chain seq x y z
N MET A 1 -11.15 9.75 5.22
CA MET A 1 -10.59 10.65 4.18
C MET A 1 -9.43 9.97 3.49
N ASP A 2 -8.41 9.55 4.24
CA ASP A 2 -7.16 8.97 3.69
C ASP A 2 -7.34 7.68 2.87
N CYS A 3 -8.17 6.72 3.31
CA CYS A 3 -8.47 5.51 2.51
C CYS A 3 -9.17 5.83 1.18
N LYS A 4 -10.00 6.87 1.15
CA LYS A 4 -10.73 7.27 -0.07
C LYS A 4 -9.76 7.91 -1.07
N ALA A 5 -8.93 8.85 -0.60
CA ALA A 5 -7.90 9.49 -1.41
C ALA A 5 -6.93 8.48 -2.02
N ALA A 6 -6.49 7.48 -1.25
CA ALA A 6 -5.63 6.41 -1.76
C ALA A 6 -6.28 5.62 -2.90
N LYS A 7 -7.55 5.22 -2.74
CA LYS A 7 -8.28 4.45 -3.77
C LYS A 7 -8.55 5.27 -5.01
N GLU A 8 -8.94 6.54 -4.85
CA GLU A 8 -9.16 7.47 -5.96
C GLU A 8 -7.87 7.68 -6.75
N PHE A 9 -6.75 7.95 -6.06
CA PHE A 9 -5.45 8.11 -6.70
C PHE A 9 -5.04 6.85 -7.49
N LEU A 10 -5.11 5.68 -6.87
CA LEU A 10 -4.70 4.43 -7.52
C LEU A 10 -5.59 4.11 -8.73
N SER A 11 -6.91 4.34 -8.61
CA SER A 11 -7.86 4.08 -9.70
C SER A 11 -7.69 5.08 -10.85
N GLN A 12 -7.49 6.37 -10.56
CA GLN A 12 -7.33 7.41 -11.59
C GLN A 12 -6.06 7.26 -12.42
N ASN A 13 -5.03 6.61 -11.87
CA ASN A 13 -3.75 6.38 -12.54
C ASN A 13 -3.62 4.93 -13.07
N ASP A 14 -4.73 4.17 -13.10
CA ASP A 14 -4.79 2.79 -13.59
C ASP A 14 -3.77 1.83 -12.95
N PHE A 15 -3.38 2.10 -11.70
CA PHE A 15 -2.51 1.19 -10.97
C PHE A 15 -3.30 -0.05 -10.57
N SER A 16 -2.74 -1.23 -10.83
CA SER A 16 -3.31 -2.48 -10.32
C SER A 16 -3.02 -2.64 -8.83
N TYR A 17 -4.08 -2.70 -8.01
CA TYR A 17 -3.97 -2.91 -6.56
C TYR A 17 -4.99 -3.93 -6.05
N ARG A 18 -4.74 -4.47 -4.86
CA ARG A 18 -5.72 -5.26 -4.11
C ARG A 18 -6.11 -4.50 -2.87
N ASP A 19 -7.41 -4.28 -2.70
CA ASP A 19 -7.99 -3.67 -1.52
C ASP A 19 -8.56 -4.76 -0.62
N TYR A 20 -8.23 -4.68 0.68
CA TYR A 20 -8.79 -5.59 1.68
C TYR A 20 -9.50 -4.75 2.74
N ASP A 21 -10.79 -4.96 2.88
CA ASP A 21 -11.55 -4.44 4.01
C ASP A 21 -11.15 -5.24 5.26
N VAL A 22 -10.27 -4.65 6.06
CA VAL A 22 -9.74 -5.27 7.29
C VAL A 22 -10.82 -5.48 8.36
N VAL A 23 -11.91 -4.71 8.32
CA VAL A 23 -13.05 -4.89 9.25
C VAL A 23 -13.78 -6.20 8.93
N LYS A 24 -13.88 -6.54 7.65
CA LYS A 24 -14.54 -7.78 7.18
C LYS A 24 -13.59 -8.98 7.11
N ASN A 25 -12.28 -8.75 7.17
CA ASN A 25 -11.26 -9.79 7.01
C ASN A 25 -10.21 -9.73 8.14
N PRO A 26 -10.49 -10.31 9.31
CA PRO A 26 -9.58 -10.29 10.46
C PRO A 26 -8.20 -10.88 10.17
N GLU A 27 -8.11 -11.88 9.29
CA GLU A 27 -6.82 -12.45 8.87
C GLU A 27 -5.96 -11.42 8.13
N LYS A 28 -6.57 -10.62 7.25
CA LYS A 28 -5.88 -9.56 6.51
C LYS A 28 -5.47 -8.42 7.43
N GLU A 29 -6.30 -8.10 8.42
CA GLU A 29 -5.93 -7.17 9.47
C GLU A 29 -4.68 -7.62 10.23
N GLN A 30 -4.66 -8.86 10.73
CA GLN A 30 -3.51 -9.41 11.45
C GLN A 30 -2.25 -9.45 10.57
N GLU A 31 -2.39 -9.81 9.29
CA GLU A 31 -1.30 -9.75 8.31
C GLU A 31 -0.73 -8.33 8.19
N MET A 32 -1.60 -7.32 8.07
CA MET A 32 -1.20 -5.92 7.94
C MET A 32 -0.55 -5.40 9.23
N VAL A 33 -1.07 -5.74 10.41
CA VAL A 33 -0.46 -5.40 11.70
C VAL A 33 0.92 -6.03 11.82
N LYS A 34 1.09 -7.30 11.45
CA LYS A 34 2.40 -7.97 11.46
C LYS A 34 3.39 -7.31 10.51
N ARG A 35 2.92 -6.83 9.35
CA ARG A 35 3.76 -6.16 8.35
C ARG A 35 4.14 -4.74 8.75
N LEU A 36 3.20 -3.96 9.26
CA LEU A 36 3.33 -2.51 9.51
C LEU A 36 3.60 -2.14 10.97
N GLY A 37 3.41 -3.08 11.91
CA GLY A 37 3.54 -2.86 13.34
C GLY A 37 2.35 -2.12 13.98
N ASN A 38 1.31 -1.79 13.22
CA ASN A 38 0.15 -1.03 13.68
C ASN A 38 -1.12 -1.37 12.89
N ARG A 39 -2.28 -0.96 13.41
CA ARG A 39 -3.63 -1.17 12.82
C ARG A 39 -4.15 0.07 12.05
N ILE A 40 -3.30 1.06 11.80
CA ILE A 40 -3.74 2.33 11.22
C ILE A 40 -4.00 2.13 9.71
N VAL A 41 -5.08 2.74 9.22
CA VAL A 41 -5.51 2.66 7.83
C VAL A 41 -5.43 4.02 7.12
N PRO A 42 -5.14 4.05 5.81
CA PRO A 42 -4.78 2.92 4.95
C PRO A 42 -3.37 2.40 5.26
N GLY A 43 -3.25 1.08 5.37
CA GLY A 43 -1.96 0.40 5.35
C GLY A 43 -1.60 0.07 3.91
N ILE A 44 -0.47 0.55 3.41
CA ILE A 44 -0.08 0.42 2.00
C ILE A 44 1.20 -0.38 1.91
N VAL A 45 1.19 -1.42 1.08
CA VAL A 45 2.35 -2.29 0.83
C VAL A 45 2.61 -2.32 -0.66
N ILE A 46 3.79 -1.85 -1.08
CA ILE A 46 4.22 -1.81 -2.48
C ILE A 46 5.40 -2.76 -2.64
N ARG A 47 5.33 -3.65 -3.63
CA ARG A 47 6.40 -4.60 -3.95
C ARG A 47 6.98 -4.29 -5.33
N LYS A 48 8.22 -3.80 -5.38
CA LYS A 48 8.94 -3.52 -6.63
C LYS A 48 9.98 -4.59 -6.88
N ARG A 49 10.04 -5.13 -8.10
CA ARG A 49 11.13 -6.02 -8.52
C ARG A 49 12.41 -5.18 -8.68
N THR A 50 13.54 -5.72 -8.27
CA THR A 50 14.83 -5.06 -8.53
C THR A 50 15.15 -5.15 -10.03
N LEU A 51 16.01 -4.25 -10.52
CA LEU A 51 16.38 -4.17 -11.94
C LEU A 51 16.92 -5.49 -12.50
N LEU A 52 17.54 -6.31 -11.65
CA LEU A 52 18.06 -7.63 -12.02
C LEU A 52 16.99 -8.75 -11.95
N GLY A 53 15.75 -8.46 -11.58
CA GLY A 53 14.63 -9.42 -11.55
C GLY A 53 14.72 -10.51 -10.47
N ILE A 54 15.88 -10.70 -9.83
CA ILE A 54 16.16 -11.78 -8.89
C ILE A 54 15.51 -11.54 -7.51
N ARG A 55 15.30 -10.27 -7.14
CA ARG A 55 14.75 -9.91 -5.83
C ARG A 55 13.61 -8.92 -5.97
N SER A 56 12.82 -8.80 -4.93
CA SER A 56 11.82 -7.75 -4.79
C SER A 56 11.99 -7.06 -3.47
N LYS A 57 11.87 -5.74 -3.47
CA LYS A 57 11.85 -4.94 -2.27
C LYS A 57 10.40 -4.59 -1.92
N GLU A 58 10.06 -4.76 -0.65
CA GLU A 58 8.77 -4.38 -0.09
C GLU A 58 8.91 -3.02 0.60
N TYR A 59 8.00 -2.11 0.29
CA TYR A 59 7.87 -0.78 0.87
C TYR A 59 6.54 -0.72 1.60
N LYS A 60 6.54 -0.10 2.78
CA LYS A 60 5.45 -0.17 3.75
C LYS A 60 5.13 1.21 4.25
N PHE A 61 3.87 1.61 4.15
CA PHE A 61 3.41 2.92 4.55
C PHE A 61 2.15 2.80 5.40
N THR A 62 1.98 3.76 6.29
CA THR A 62 0.78 3.96 7.11
C THR A 62 0.27 5.36 6.83
N GLY A 63 -0.91 5.45 6.23
CA GLY A 63 -1.49 6.68 5.72
C GLY A 63 -1.03 7.02 4.31
N PHE A 64 -1.92 7.55 3.47
CA PHE A 64 -1.62 7.88 2.08
C PHE A 64 -1.13 9.31 1.94
N GLU A 65 -1.89 10.30 2.45
CA GLU A 65 -1.57 11.72 2.27
C GLU A 65 -0.15 12.08 2.76
N ASN A 66 0.21 11.63 3.97
CA ASN A 66 1.53 11.91 4.56
C ASN A 66 2.69 11.24 3.81
N ASN A 67 2.42 10.19 3.04
CA ASN A 67 3.42 9.41 2.31
C ASN A 67 3.25 9.54 0.79
N ARG A 68 2.43 10.49 0.32
CA ARG A 68 1.98 10.55 -1.08
C ARG A 68 3.16 10.62 -2.04
N ASN A 69 4.13 11.49 -1.79
CA ASN A 69 5.28 11.68 -2.68
C ASN A 69 6.12 10.40 -2.82
N ASP A 70 6.37 9.70 -1.70
CA ASP A 70 7.14 8.46 -1.72
C ASP A 70 6.38 7.35 -2.44
N ILE A 71 5.09 7.20 -2.15
CA ILE A 71 4.21 6.24 -2.81
C ILE A 71 4.19 6.47 -4.32
N VAL A 72 4.00 7.71 -4.76
CA VAL A 72 4.01 8.09 -6.18
C VAL A 72 5.36 7.77 -6.80
N SER A 73 6.47 8.15 -6.17
CA SER A 73 7.82 7.88 -6.69
C SER A 73 8.13 6.39 -6.86
N LEU A 74 7.49 5.52 -6.07
CA LEU A 74 7.67 4.07 -6.15
C LEU A 74 6.82 3.43 -7.25
N LEU A 75 5.64 3.98 -7.50
CA LEU A 75 4.69 3.53 -8.51
C LEU A 75 5.02 4.05 -9.91
N ASP A 76 5.56 5.27 -9.99
CA ASP A 76 6.13 5.82 -11.21
C ASP A 76 7.37 4.99 -11.63
N LYS A 77 7.46 4.75 -12.94
CA LYS A 77 8.42 3.81 -13.53
C LYS A 77 9.85 4.30 -13.40
#